data_AF-A0A661SPF8-F1
#
_entry.id   AF-A0A661SPF8-F1
#
_cell.length_a   1.000
_cell.length_b   1.000
_cell.length_c   1.000
_cell.angle_alpha   90.00
_cell.angle_beta   90.00
_cell.angle_gamma   90.00
#
_symmetry.space_group_name_H-M   'P 1'
#
loop_
_entity.id
_entity.type
_entity.pdbx_description
1 polymer ?
#
loop_
_entity_poly.entity_id
_entity_poly.type
_entity_poly.pdbx_seq_one_letter_code
_entity_poly.pdbx_strand_id
1 'polypeptide(L)' 'MVLSGKICLELDDGAEVCLKQGDCVVQNGTRHAWRNRGKEPCTMAFVMLGGTRNV' A
#
# COMPACT_ATOMS: atom_id res chain seq x y z
N MET A 1 1.66 6.82 -0.35
CA MET A 1 2.31 7.22 -1.62
C MET A 1 3.71 6.65 -1.68
N VAL A 2 4.15 6.20 -2.86
CA VAL A 2 5.52 5.71 -3.09
C VAL A 2 6.45 6.89 -3.35
N LEU A 3 7.38 7.16 -2.43
CA LEU A 3 8.37 8.24 -2.59
C LEU A 3 9.56 7.80 -3.45
N SER A 4 9.98 6.55 -3.30
CA SER A 4 11.04 5.93 -4.10
C SER A 4 10.88 4.40 -4.10
N GLY A 5 11.36 3.76 -5.16
CA GLY A 5 11.32 2.30 -5.30
C GLY A 5 10.00 1.77 -5.88
N LYS A 6 9.74 0.48 -5.61
CA LYS A 6 8.54 -0.27 -6.04
C LYS A 6 8.07 -1.15 -4.89
N ILE A 7 6.76 -1.32 -4.75
CA ILE A 7 6.14 -2.15 -3.72
C ILE A 7 4.87 -2.80 -4.29
N CYS A 8 4.54 -4.02 -3.87
CA CYS A 8 3.24 -4.60 -4.20
C CYS A 8 2.31 -4.57 -2.98
N LEU A 9 1.09 -4.09 -3.21
CA LEU A 9 -0.02 -4.11 -2.28
C LEU A 9 -0.81 -5.40 -2.49
N GLU A 10 -0.79 -6.26 -1.49
CA GLU A 10 -1.58 -7.49 -1.42
C GLU A 10 -2.89 -7.18 -0.70
N LEU A 11 -4.01 -7.65 -1.26
CA LEU A 11 -5.38 -7.50 -0.77
C LEU A 11 -5.99 -8.89 -0.49
N ASP A 12 -7.29 -8.92 -0.19
CA ASP A 12 -8.01 -10.19 -0.01
C ASP A 12 -8.01 -11.04 -1.29
N ASP A 13 -8.20 -12.36 -1.10
CA ASP A 13 -8.19 -13.39 -2.14
C ASP A 13 -6.92 -13.42 -3.02
N GLY A 14 -5.81 -12.92 -2.48
CA GLY A 14 -4.52 -12.88 -3.17
C GLY A 14 -4.45 -11.84 -4.29
N ALA A 15 -5.42 -10.93 -4.38
CA ALA A 15 -5.37 -9.83 -5.32
C ALA A 15 -4.16 -8.94 -5.02
N GLU A 16 -3.41 -8.57 -6.05
CA GLU A 16 -2.19 -7.77 -5.91
C GLU A 16 -2.12 -6.63 -6.92
N VAL A 17 -1.61 -5.49 -6.45
CA VAL A 17 -1.33 -4.32 -7.29
C VAL A 17 0.10 -3.86 -7.02
N CYS A 18 0.95 -3.81 -8.05
CA CYS A 18 2.31 -3.30 -7.91
C CYS A 18 2.37 -1.81 -8.26
N LEU A 19 2.95 -1.06 -7.34
CA LEU A 19 3.07 0.40 -7.38
C LEU A 19 4.52 0.77 -7.63
N LYS A 20 4.72 1.88 -8.34
CA LYS A 20 6.01 2.51 -8.60
C LYS A 20 6.05 3.91 -7.97
N GLN A 21 7.24 4.49 -7.93
CA GLN A 21 7.43 5.88 -7.50
C GLN A 21 6.41 6.84 -8.13
N GLY A 22 5.80 7.67 -7.28
CA GLY A 22 4.74 8.61 -7.66
C GLY A 22 3.31 8.06 -7.50
N ASP A 23 3.13 6.74 -7.45
CA ASP A 23 1.79 6.16 -7.29
C ASP A 23 1.25 6.40 -5.86
N CYS A 24 -0.06 6.59 -5.79
CA CYS A 24 -0.79 6.77 -4.53
C CYS A 24 -1.93 5.75 -4.43
N VAL A 25 -2.20 5.33 -3.20
CA VAL A 25 -3.33 4.45 -2.86
C VAL A 25 -4.09 5.10 -1.72
N VAL A 26 -5.42 5.08 -1.84
CA VAL A 26 -6.33 5.42 -0.75
C VAL A 26 -6.85 4.12 -0.16
N GLN A 27 -6.48 3.83 1.08
CA GLN A 27 -6.96 2.65 1.79
C GLN A 27 -8.14 3.00 2.69
N ASN A 28 -9.32 2.48 2.33
CA ASN A 28 -10.54 2.65 3.12
C ASN A 28 -10.72 1.52 4.14
N GLY A 29 -9.73 1.32 5.02
CA GLY A 29 -9.77 0.30 6.07
C GLY A 29 -9.80 -1.16 5.56
N THR A 30 -9.34 -1.40 4.33
CA THR A 30 -9.24 -2.74 3.75
C THR A 30 -8.08 -3.53 4.36
N ARG A 31 -8.29 -4.84 4.56
CA ARG A 31 -7.22 -5.77 4.94
C ARG A 31 -6.20 -5.81 3.80
N HIS A 32 -4.91 -5.73 4.15
CA HIS A 32 -3.84 -5.59 3.17
C HIS A 32 -2.49 -5.97 3.75
N ALA A 33 -1.52 -6.19 2.87
CA ALA A 33 -0.11 -6.29 3.24
C ALA A 33 0.79 -5.63 2.19
N TRP A 34 1.95 -5.15 2.63
CA TRP A 34 2.98 -4.59 1.76
C TRP A 34 4.08 -5.62 1.52
N ARG A 35 4.39 -5.88 0.25
CA ARG A 35 5.43 -6.82 -0.18
C ARG A 35 6.49 -6.09 -0.99
N ASN A 36 7.70 -6.00 -0.44
CA ASN A 36 8.86 -5.59 -1.21
C ASN A 36 9.51 -6.82 -1.83
N ARG A 37 9.26 -7.03 -3.12
CA ARG A 37 9.87 -8.10 -3.93
C ARG A 37 11.12 -7.63 -4.70
N GLY A 38 11.48 -6.35 -4.58
CA GLY A 38 12.69 -5.80 -5.16
C GLY A 38 13.93 -6.11 -4.34
N LYS A 39 15.10 -5.87 -4.95
CA LYS A 39 16.39 -5.94 -4.24
C LYS A 39 16.70 -4.67 -3.45
N GLU A 40 16.07 -3.57 -3.84
CA GLU A 40 16.26 -2.26 -3.23
C GLU A 40 15.12 -1.93 -2.24
N PRO A 41 15.39 -1.13 -1.20
CA PRO A 41 14.35 -0.59 -0.34
C PRO A 41 13.30 0.23 -1.11
N CYS A 42 12.08 0.25 -0.59
CA CYS A 42 11.01 1.13 -1.05
C CYS A 42 10.67 2.10 0.09
N THR A 43 10.66 3.42 -0.19
CA THR A 43 10.25 4.43 0.80
C THR A 43 8.80 4.84 0.57
N MET A 44 7.99 4.70 1.61
CA MET A 44 6.56 5.00 1.58
C MET A 44 6.22 6.15 2.52
N ALA A 45 5.38 7.08 2.07
CA ALA A 45 4.71 8.04 2.92
C ALA A 45 3.28 7.55 3.23
N PHE A 46 2.96 7.44 4.53
CA PHE A 46 1.64 7.09 5.03
C PHE A 46 1.04 8.26 5.83
N VAL A 47 -0.22 8.55 5.55
CA VAL A 47 -1.05 9.45 6.36
C VAL A 47 -2.26 8.63 6.79
N MET A 48 -2.45 8.48 8.10
CA MET A 48 -3.54 7.70 8.68
C MET A 48 -4.55 8.65 9.31
N LEU A 49 -5.81 8.50 8.91
CA LEU A 49 -6.94 9.24 9.46
C LEU A 49 -7.85 8.25 10.18
N GLY A 50 -8.25 8.59 11.41
CA GLY A 50 -9.25 7.82 12.14
C GLY A 50 -10.59 7.88 11.42
N GLY A 51 -11.27 6.74 11.32
CA GLY A 51 -12.61 6.63 10.74
C GLY A 51 -13.49 5.72 11.57
N THR A 52 -14.79 5.99 11.60
CA THR A 52 -15.79 5.16 12.27
C THR A 52 -16.35 4.14 11.29
N ARG A 53 -16.38 2.87 11.69
CA ARG A 53 -17.17 1.83 11.02
C ARG A 53 -18.46 1.63 11.82
N ASN A 54 -19.59 1.89 11.19
CA ASN A 54 -20.89 1.46 11.72
C ASN A 54 -21.02 -0.02 11.36
N VAL A 55 -20.59 -0.88 12.28
CA VAL A 55 -20.85 -2.32 12.21
C VAL A 55 -22.17 -2.66 12.88
#